data_AF-A0A524CAA6-F1
#
_entry.id   AF-A0A524CAA6-F1
#
_cell.length_a   1.000
_cell.length_b   1.000
_cell.length_c   1.000
_cell.angle_alpha   90.00
_cell.angle_beta   90.00
_cell.angle_gamma   90.00
#
_symmetry.space_group_name_H-M   'P 1'
#
loop_
_entity.id
_entity.type
_entity.pdbx_description
1 polymer ?
#
loop_
_entity_poly.entity_id
_entity_poly.type
_entity_poly.pdbx_seq_one_letter_code
_entity_poly.pdbx_strand_id
1 'polypeptide(L)' 'MGPVMLEAARTKGLHIHTYSTVEEVDGFVGNFKIKIKEKARYTTEDCNGCGACEEICPAIGANEFDEGMSSR' A
#
# COMPACT_ATOMS: atom_id res chain seq x y z
N MET A 1 7.17 -11.27 5.74
CA MET A 1 6.12 -11.35 4.70
C MET A 1 5.80 -12.81 4.47
N GLY A 2 4.52 -13.21 4.49
CA GLY A 2 4.14 -14.62 4.30
C GLY A 2 4.29 -15.10 2.84
N PRO A 3 4.30 -16.43 2.59
CA PRO A 3 4.53 -16.99 1.26
C PRO A 3 3.49 -16.51 0.23
N VAL A 4 2.21 -16.46 0.61
CA VAL A 4 1.10 -16.04 -0.28
C VAL A 4 1.25 -14.57 -0.73
N MET A 5 1.74 -13.69 0.15
CA MET A 5 1.95 -12.29 -0.19
C MET A 5 3.05 -12.12 -1.24
N LEU A 6 4.11 -12.95 -1.14
CA LEU A 6 5.23 -12.93 -2.08
C LEU A 6 4.84 -13.49 -3.44
N GLU A 7 4.05 -14.57 -3.46
CA GLU A 7 3.53 -15.17 -4.68
C GLU A 7 2.62 -14.21 -5.43
N ALA A 8 1.69 -13.54 -4.73
CA ALA A 8 0.82 -12.53 -5.32
C ALA A 8 1.64 -11.42 -6.00
N ALA A 9 2.66 -10.87 -5.31
CA ALA A 9 3.51 -9.81 -5.86
C ALA A 9 4.31 -10.21 -7.11
N ARG A 10 4.57 -11.50 -7.31
CA ARG A 10 5.37 -12.02 -8.44
C ARG A 10 4.53 -12.65 -9.56
N THR A 11 3.22 -12.74 -9.37
CA THR A 11 2.31 -13.38 -10.34
C THR A 11 2.14 -12.49 -11.58
N LYS A 12 2.46 -13.02 -12.76
CA LYS A 12 2.28 -12.30 -14.03
C LYS A 12 0.80 -12.10 -14.33
N GLY A 13 0.43 -10.91 -14.80
CA GLY A 13 -0.96 -10.55 -15.12
C GLY A 13 -1.78 -10.06 -13.92
N LEU A 14 -1.22 -10.09 -12.70
CA LEU A 14 -1.80 -9.46 -11.52
C LEU A 14 -1.17 -8.09 -11.30
N HIS A 15 -2.00 -7.04 -11.30
CA HIS A 15 -1.59 -5.68 -10.97
C HIS A 15 -2.01 -5.37 -9.53
N ILE A 16 -1.05 -5.06 -8.67
CA ILE A 16 -1.31 -4.76 -7.26
C ILE A 16 -1.22 -3.25 -7.03
N HIS A 17 -2.33 -2.64 -6.63
CA HIS A 17 -2.40 -1.26 -6.19
C HIS A 17 -2.42 -1.20 -4.66
N THR A 18 -1.27 -1.02 -4.02
CA THR A 18 -1.20 -0.88 -2.56
C THR A 18 -1.49 0.56 -2.13
N TYR A 19 -1.95 0.74 -0.89
CA TYR A 19 -2.32 2.08 -0.37
C TYR A 19 -3.31 2.85 -1.26
N SER A 20 -4.17 2.10 -1.96
CA SER A 20 -5.10 2.62 -2.95
C SER A 20 -6.54 2.30 -2.53
N THR A 21 -7.47 3.19 -2.87
CA THR A 21 -8.90 3.03 -2.58
C THR A 21 -9.71 3.16 -3.86
N VAL A 22 -10.71 2.29 -4.03
CA VAL A 22 -11.68 2.41 -5.13
C VAL A 22 -12.61 3.58 -4.82
N GLU A 23 -12.64 4.60 -5.68
CA GLU A 23 -13.51 5.77 -5.51
C GLU A 23 -14.84 5.61 -6.26
N GLU A 24 -14.79 5.02 -7.45
CA GLU A 24 -15.97 4.92 -8.31
C GLU A 24 -15.95 3.63 -9.13
N VAL A 25 -17.13 3.03 -9.31
CA VAL A 25 -17.33 1.85 -10.13
C VAL A 25 -18.52 2.13 -11.04
N ASP A 26 -18.22 2.31 -12.32
CA ASP A 26 -19.19 2.56 -13.37
C ASP A 26 -19.35 1.34 -14.29
N GLY A 27 -20.48 1.27 -14.97
CA GLY A 27 -20.74 0.29 -16.03
C GLY A 27 -21.68 -0.83 -15.61
N PHE A 28 -21.54 -1.97 -16.26
CA PHE A 28 -22.43 -3.12 -16.12
C PHE A 28 -21.66 -4.43 -16.29
N VAL A 29 -22.30 -5.55 -16.02
CA VAL A 29 -21.67 -6.89 -16.05
C VAL A 29 -20.91 -7.10 -17.37
N GLY A 30 -19.59 -7.26 -17.27
CA GLY A 30 -18.68 -7.48 -18.40
C GLY A 30 -17.94 -6.22 -18.89
N ASN A 31 -18.42 -5.02 -18.56
CA ASN A 31 -17.78 -3.74 -18.92
C ASN A 31 -17.79 -2.78 -17.73
N PHE A 32 -16.87 -3.00 -16.80
CA PHE A 32 -16.67 -2.11 -15.66
C PHE A 32 -15.59 -1.08 -15.96
N LYS A 33 -15.83 0.16 -15.55
CA LYS A 33 -14.83 1.21 -15.50
C LYS A 33 -14.67 1.62 -14.06
N ILE A 34 -13.48 1.38 -13.51
CA ILE A 34 -13.18 1.59 -12.09
C ILE A 34 -12.20 2.75 -11.98
N LYS A 35 -12.50 3.71 -11.11
CA LYS A 35 -11.55 4.75 -10.70
C LYS A 35 -10.90 4.33 -9.39
N ILE A 36 -9.59 4.16 -9.43
CA ILE A 36 -8.77 3.82 -8.28
C ILE A 36 -7.94 5.04 -7.91
N LYS A 37 -8.03 5.48 -6.66
CA LYS A 37 -7.18 6.52 -6.11
C LYS A 37 -6.00 5.89 -5.41
N GLU A 38 -4.83 6.07 -6.00
CA GLU A 38 -3.58 5.78 -5.33
C GLU A 38 -3.20 6.95 -4.42
N LYS A 39 -3.11 6.71 -3.12
CA LYS A 39 -2.73 7.75 -2.18
C LYS A 39 -1.22 7.96 -2.28
N ALA A 40 -0.79 9.23 -2.28
CA ALA A 40 0.61 9.58 -2.29
C ALA A 40 1.29 9.03 -1.03
N ARG A 41 2.30 8.17 -1.21
CA ARG A 41 3.15 7.66 -0.12
C ARG A 41 4.20 8.70 0.33
N TYR A 42 4.35 9.78 -0.45
CA TYR A 42 5.42 10.78 -0.29
C TYR A 42 6.84 10.17 -0.32
N THR A 43 6.99 9.04 -1.03
CA THR A 43 8.26 8.40 -1.35
C THR A 43 8.34 8.18 -2.86
N THR A 44 9.55 8.06 -3.41
CA THR A 44 9.78 7.75 -4.83
C THR A 44 9.78 6.24 -5.08
N GLU A 45 9.76 5.85 -6.35
CA GLU A 45 9.89 4.44 -6.78
C GLU A 45 11.26 3.83 -6.44
N ASP A 46 12.25 4.67 -6.12
CA ASP A 46 13.61 4.24 -5.73
C ASP A 46 13.69 3.71 -4.28
N CYS A 47 12.57 3.69 -3.54
CA CYS A 47 12.54 3.19 -2.18
C CYS A 47 12.89 1.70 -2.13
N ASN A 48 13.95 1.37 -1.38
CA ASN A 48 14.41 -0.01 -1.17
C ASN A 48 13.90 -0.65 0.13
N GLY A 49 13.15 0.08 0.95
CA GLY A 49 12.60 -0.42 2.22
C GLY A 49 13.64 -0.66 3.32
N CYS A 50 14.77 0.07 3.31
CA CYS A 50 15.85 -0.13 4.30
C CYS A 50 15.53 0.31 5.74
N GLY A 51 14.51 1.16 5.96
CA GLY A 51 14.10 1.61 7.30
C GLY A 51 14.93 2.75 7.92
N ALA A 52 16.05 3.16 7.30
CA ALA A 52 16.92 4.22 7.86
C ALA A 52 16.23 5.59 8.01
N CYS A 53 15.16 5.85 7.25
CA CYS A 53 14.37 7.07 7.40
C CYS A 53 13.51 7.11 8.67
N GLU A 54 13.14 5.95 9.22
CA GLU A 54 12.31 5.84 10.43
C GLU A 54 13.13 6.16 11.68
N GLU A 55 14.38 5.71 11.75
CA GLU A 55 15.27 5.92 12.92
C GLU A 55 15.56 7.40 13.23
N ILE A 56 15.61 8.24 12.18
CA ILE A 56 15.89 9.68 12.33
C ILE A 56 14.60 10.51 12.45
N CYS A 57 13.42 9.90 12.29
CA CYS A 57 12.16 10.62 12.29
C CYS A 57 11.92 11.25 13.68
N PRO A 58 11.79 12.58 13.80
CA PRO A 58 11.52 13.22 15.09
C PRO A 58 10.04 13.13 15.50
N ALA A 59 9.16 12.73 14.58
CA ALA A 59 7.73 12.59 14.85
C ALA A 59 7.43 11.18 15.37
N ILE A 60 6.65 11.10 16.44
CA ILE A 60 6.21 9.85 17.06
C ILE A 60 4.68 9.81 16.98
N GLY A 61 4.15 8.80 16.30
CA GLY A 61 2.73 8.51 16.15
C GLY A 61 2.36 7.17 16.80
N ALA A 62 1.07 6.95 17.04
CA ALA A 62 0.56 5.65 17.45
C ALA A 62 0.56 4.70 16.24
N ASN A 63 1.01 3.47 16.45
CA ASN A 63 1.02 2.46 15.40
C ASN A 63 -0.35 1.78 15.28
N GLU A 64 -1.08 2.05 14.19
CA GLU A 64 -2.40 1.47 13.95
C GLU A 64 -2.34 -0.06 13.70
N PHE A 65 -1.20 -0.58 13.25
CA PHE A 65 -1.03 -2.02 13.02
C PHE A 65 -1.00 -2.81 14.34
N ASP A 66 -0.36 -2.24 15.37
CA ASP A 66 -0.28 -2.82 16.72
C ASP A 66 -1.42 -2.31 17.63
N GLU A 67 -2.52 -1.83 17.06
CA GLU A 67 -3.67 -1.27 17.79
C GLU A 67 -3.30 -0.16 18.81
N GLY A 68 -2.26 0.61 18.50
CA GLY A 68 -1.77 1.71 19.35
C GLY A 68 -0.94 1.26 20.57
N MET A 69 -0.58 -0.02 20.66
CA MET A 69 0.27 -0.54 21.75
C MET A 69 1.75 -0.19 21.58
N SER A 70 2.16 0.23 20.39
CA SER A 70 3.51 0.68 20.06
C SER A 70 3.48 2.02 19.32
N SER A 71 4.62 2.70 19.29
CA SER A 71 4.82 3.93 18.51
C SER A 71 5.48 3.65 17.16
N ARG A 72 5.19 4.50 16.17
CA ARG A 72 5.82 4.53 14.83
C ARG A 72 6.12 5.94 14.37
#